data_AF-A0A803QGI3-F1
#
_entry.id   AF-A0A803QGI3-F1
#
_cell.length_a   1.000
_cell.length_b   1.000
_cell.length_c   1.000
_cell.angle_alpha   90.00
_cell.angle_beta   90.00
_cell.angle_gamma   90.00
#
_symmetry.space_group_name_H-M   'P 1'
#
loop_
_entity.id
_entity.type
_entity.pdbx_description
1 polymer ?
#
loop_
_entity_poly.entity_id
_entity_poly.type
_entity_poly.pdbx_seq_one_letter_code
_entity_poly.pdbx_strand_id
1 'polypeptide(L)'
;MYIGSMRKSFKDSLKVLEADIQHANTLASDFPRDYDGASLQMRISYSPAAHLFLFLVQWTDCHLAGALGLLRILIYKVYVDGTTTMSTHERKASIREFYAVIYPSLLQLPKGVTDTEDRMQKAVCLERYKRRDDDENWHCTDIEIEREEECGICMEMNSKIVLPNCNHAMCFKCYREWRTRSQSCPFCRDSLKRVNSGDLWVYTDTRDVVDMATVTRDNLRRLFLPNSRAKDIPYKLRPFEAMATDFFWSYTDEPHASRRRQILSKYPQIKDLFGPDPFALLKIGVVVMLQLCTAISLNNAGWLKILAIAYFFGSFLNHNLFLAIHELSHNLAFSTPVYNRWLGIFANLPIGVPMSVTFQKYHLEHHRFQGVDGIDMDIPSQTEAHLVTNVIAKSIWVLLQLFFYAFRPLFLKPKPPGLWEFINFSIQIALDVAMVYFRGWKSLAYLILSTFVGGGMHPMAGHFISEHYVFNPKQETYSYYGPLNLLTWSVGYHNEHHDFPRIPGNKLHKVKEIASEYYDGLDSYKSWSQVIYMYVMDHTVGPFSRMKRKAKNSE
;
A
#
# COMPACT_ATOMS: atom_id res chain seq x y z
N MET A 1 -17.84 -39.19 33.38
CA MET A 1 -18.41 -38.28 34.40
C MET A 1 -18.14 -36.86 33.92
N TYR A 2 -19.12 -36.24 33.26
CA TYR A 2 -19.04 -34.87 32.76
C TYR A 2 -19.02 -33.91 33.95
N ILE A 3 -17.96 -33.12 34.11
CA ILE A 3 -18.01 -31.92 34.96
C ILE A 3 -18.50 -30.79 34.05
N GLY A 4 -19.79 -30.50 34.14
CA GLY A 4 -20.45 -29.40 33.45
C GLY A 4 -19.87 -28.06 33.90
N SER A 5 -19.45 -27.26 32.94
CA SER A 5 -19.13 -25.84 33.12
C SER A 5 -20.37 -25.12 33.65
N MET A 6 -20.35 -24.68 34.91
CA MET A 6 -21.40 -23.83 35.46
C MET A 6 -21.47 -22.53 34.65
N ARG A 7 -22.53 -22.35 33.86
CA ARG A 7 -22.91 -21.04 33.30
C ARG A 7 -23.03 -20.06 34.47
N LYS A 8 -22.15 -19.05 34.52
CA LYS A 8 -22.24 -17.98 35.52
C LYS A 8 -23.58 -17.25 35.34
N SER A 9 -24.39 -17.22 36.38
CA SER A 9 -25.64 -16.45 36.45
C SER A 9 -25.34 -14.96 36.23
N PHE A 10 -26.28 -14.23 35.62
CA PHE A 10 -26.19 -12.77 35.43
C PHE A 10 -25.77 -12.06 36.72
N LYS A 11 -26.36 -12.48 37.85
CA LYS A 11 -26.09 -11.92 39.18
C LYS A 11 -24.66 -12.15 39.65
N ASP A 12 -24.05 -13.28 39.29
CA ASP A 12 -22.68 -13.60 39.68
C ASP A 12 -21.68 -12.87 38.78
N SER A 13 -21.97 -12.76 37.48
CA SER A 13 -21.15 -11.97 36.55
C SER A 13 -21.17 -10.47 36.85
N LEU A 14 -22.32 -9.95 37.29
CA LEU A 14 -22.47 -8.55 37.69
C LEU A 14 -21.68 -8.23 38.96
N LYS A 15 -21.70 -9.13 39.97
CA LYS A 15 -20.91 -8.95 41.19
C LYS A 15 -19.40 -8.90 40.93
N VAL A 16 -18.92 -9.71 39.98
CA VAL A 16 -17.50 -9.68 39.57
C VAL A 16 -17.17 -8.35 38.91
N LEU A 17 -18.03 -7.86 38.02
CA LEU A 17 -17.87 -6.55 37.39
C LEU A 17 -17.87 -5.42 38.42
N GLU A 18 -18.75 -5.46 39.41
CA GLU A 18 -18.79 -4.46 40.50
C GLU A 18 -17.51 -4.47 41.33
N ALA A 19 -16.98 -5.64 41.66
CA ALA A 19 -15.73 -5.78 42.39
C ALA A 19 -14.53 -5.23 41.60
N ASP A 20 -14.46 -5.51 40.29
CA ASP A 20 -13.40 -4.99 39.43
C ASP A 20 -13.48 -3.46 39.29
N ILE A 21 -14.68 -2.88 39.20
CA ILE A 21 -14.86 -1.42 39.17
C ILE A 21 -14.42 -0.78 40.50
N GLN A 22 -14.71 -1.42 41.64
CA GLN A 22 -14.24 -0.94 42.96
C GLN A 22 -12.72 -0.99 43.08
N HIS A 23 -12.10 -2.05 42.60
CA HIS A 23 -10.65 -2.15 42.55
C HIS A 23 -10.04 -1.07 41.64
N ALA A 24 -10.62 -0.87 40.46
CA ALA A 24 -10.23 0.19 39.53
C ALA A 24 -10.31 1.59 40.15
N ASN A 25 -11.36 1.88 40.92
CA ASN A 25 -11.51 3.14 41.63
C ASN A 25 -10.45 3.35 42.70
N THR A 26 -10.04 2.28 43.39
CA THR A 26 -8.99 2.32 44.41
C THR A 26 -7.63 2.62 43.77
N LEU A 27 -7.35 2.00 42.62
CA LEU A 27 -6.14 2.29 41.83
C LEU A 27 -6.13 3.73 41.30
N ALA A 28 -7.30 4.25 40.91
CA ALA A 28 -7.44 5.62 40.42
C ALA A 28 -7.31 6.67 41.54
N SER A 29 -7.60 6.33 42.80
CA SER A 29 -7.49 7.26 43.93
C SER A 29 -6.07 7.45 44.45
N ASP A 30 -5.17 6.49 44.19
CA ASP A 30 -3.79 6.49 44.69
C ASP A 30 -2.82 7.34 43.84
N PHE A 31 -3.30 8.03 42.80
CA PHE A 31 -2.48 8.82 41.87
C PHE A 31 -2.18 10.26 42.41
N PRO A 32 -0.97 10.83 42.17
CA PRO A 32 -0.62 12.19 42.60
C PRO A 32 -1.54 13.25 41.99
N ARG A 33 -2.07 14.14 42.84
CA ARG A 33 -3.04 15.19 42.53
C ARG A 33 -2.42 16.40 41.82
N ASP A 34 -1.64 16.18 40.78
CA ASP A 34 -1.01 17.28 40.07
C ASP A 34 -1.92 17.75 38.92
N TYR A 35 -2.46 18.96 39.13
CA TYR A 35 -3.51 19.70 38.42
C TYR A 35 -4.97 19.39 38.86
N ASP A 36 -5.54 20.38 39.58
CA ASP A 36 -6.95 20.54 40.00
C ASP A 36 -7.52 19.62 41.11
N GLY A 37 -6.74 18.71 41.70
CA GLY A 37 -7.19 17.93 42.87
C GLY A 37 -8.34 16.94 42.61
N ALA A 38 -8.70 16.70 41.34
CA ALA A 38 -9.79 15.80 40.96
C ALA A 38 -9.35 14.34 40.89
N SER A 39 -10.13 13.44 41.49
CA SER A 39 -10.00 11.98 41.35
C SER A 39 -11.05 11.42 40.40
N LEU A 40 -10.71 10.36 39.65
CA LEU A 40 -11.66 9.69 38.75
C LEU A 40 -12.41 8.59 39.49
N GLN A 41 -13.72 8.53 39.33
CA GLN A 41 -14.57 7.49 39.90
C GLN A 41 -15.49 6.88 38.84
N MET A 42 -15.73 5.59 38.99
CA MET A 42 -16.48 4.75 38.06
C MET A 42 -17.63 4.04 38.78
N ARG A 43 -18.79 3.95 38.14
CA ARG A 43 -19.94 3.19 38.64
C ARG A 43 -20.76 2.56 37.52
N ILE A 44 -21.45 1.48 37.81
CA ILE A 44 -22.42 0.89 36.88
C ILE A 44 -23.65 1.78 36.78
N SER A 45 -24.19 1.93 35.58
CA SER A 45 -25.43 2.61 35.26
C SER A 45 -26.30 1.75 34.35
N TYR A 46 -27.57 1.67 34.72
CA TYR A 46 -28.60 1.00 33.96
C TYR A 46 -29.27 2.00 33.02
N SER A 47 -29.52 1.57 31.78
CA SER A 47 -30.33 2.39 30.87
C SER A 47 -31.80 2.43 31.35
N PRO A 48 -32.59 3.47 31.01
CA PRO A 48 -34.02 3.50 31.36
C PRO A 48 -34.80 2.29 30.83
N ALA A 49 -34.35 1.71 29.70
CA ALA A 49 -34.92 0.50 29.11
C ALA A 49 -34.52 -0.79 29.86
N ALA A 50 -33.50 -0.76 30.73
CA ALA A 50 -33.04 -1.93 31.46
C ALA A 50 -34.14 -2.53 32.35
N HIS A 51 -34.99 -1.70 32.97
CA HIS A 51 -36.11 -2.18 33.79
C HIS A 51 -37.15 -3.00 33.00
N LEU A 52 -37.25 -2.78 31.68
CA LEU A 52 -38.17 -3.51 30.80
C LEU A 52 -37.54 -4.78 30.21
N PHE A 53 -36.22 -4.83 30.01
CA PHE A 53 -35.58 -5.90 29.23
C PHE A 53 -34.56 -6.75 30.02
N LEU A 54 -34.22 -6.39 31.26
CA LEU A 54 -33.27 -7.16 32.07
C LEU A 54 -33.75 -8.59 32.36
N PHE A 55 -35.06 -8.84 32.42
CA PHE A 55 -35.60 -10.19 32.66
C PHE A 55 -35.21 -11.19 31.54
N LEU A 56 -34.97 -10.70 30.32
CA LEU A 56 -34.59 -11.52 29.16
C LEU A 56 -33.14 -12.04 29.25
N VAL A 57 -32.29 -11.39 30.04
CA VAL A 57 -30.85 -11.68 30.16
C VAL A 57 -30.46 -12.23 31.53
N GLN A 58 -31.44 -12.54 32.39
CA GLN A 58 -31.18 -13.11 33.73
C GLN A 58 -30.44 -14.46 33.69
N TRP A 59 -30.58 -15.19 32.59
CA TRP A 59 -30.00 -16.53 32.37
C TRP A 59 -28.63 -16.50 31.65
N THR A 60 -28.11 -15.30 31.35
CA THR A 60 -26.88 -15.06 30.57
C THR A 60 -25.89 -14.19 31.34
N ASP A 61 -24.68 -13.97 30.82
CA ASP A 61 -23.71 -13.08 31.45
C ASP A 61 -24.09 -11.59 31.34
N CYS A 62 -23.49 -10.76 32.18
CA CYS A 62 -23.70 -9.31 32.12
C CYS A 62 -23.08 -8.66 30.87
N HIS A 63 -22.21 -9.37 30.13
CA HIS A 63 -21.64 -8.87 28.88
C HIS A 63 -22.68 -8.80 27.76
N LEU A 64 -23.63 -9.75 27.69
CA LEU A 64 -24.74 -9.68 26.75
C LEU A 64 -25.62 -8.46 27.03
N ALA A 65 -25.92 -8.18 28.31
CA ALA A 65 -26.65 -6.97 28.69
C ALA A 65 -25.87 -5.68 28.38
N GLY A 66 -24.54 -5.71 28.48
CA GLY A 66 -23.66 -4.62 28.02
C GLY A 66 -23.66 -4.44 26.50
N ALA A 67 -23.66 -5.54 25.73
CA ALA A 67 -23.71 -5.52 24.27
C ALA A 67 -25.07 -5.00 23.74
N LEU A 68 -26.16 -5.30 24.46
CA LEU A 68 -27.50 -4.77 24.20
C LEU A 68 -27.69 -3.32 24.72
N GLY A 69 -26.66 -2.72 25.34
CA GLY A 69 -26.71 -1.35 25.83
C GLY A 69 -27.58 -1.13 27.07
N LEU A 70 -27.96 -2.20 27.77
CA LEU A 70 -28.74 -2.15 29.02
C LEU A 70 -27.87 -1.77 30.23
N LEU A 71 -26.56 -2.04 30.15
CA LEU A 71 -25.55 -1.72 31.16
C LEU A 71 -24.42 -0.86 30.56
N ARG A 72 -24.04 0.20 31.27
CA ARG A 72 -22.84 1.01 30.97
C ARG A 72 -22.10 1.37 32.26
N ILE A 73 -20.83 1.71 32.13
CA ILE A 73 -19.99 2.19 33.21
C ILE A 73 -19.82 3.68 33.04
N LEU A 74 -20.28 4.45 34.01
CA LEU A 74 -20.12 5.90 34.04
C LEU A 74 -18.80 6.24 34.68
N ILE A 75 -18.07 7.16 34.06
CA ILE A 75 -16.80 7.69 34.55
C ILE A 75 -16.99 9.18 34.79
N TYR A 76 -16.71 9.64 36.00
CA TYR A 76 -16.87 11.02 36.41
C TYR A 76 -15.70 11.46 37.30
N LYS A 77 -15.54 12.79 37.44
CA LYS A 77 -14.51 13.40 38.28
C LYS A 77 -15.10 13.80 39.64
N VAL A 78 -14.32 13.63 40.70
CA VAL A 78 -14.68 13.95 42.10
C VAL A 78 -13.60 14.85 42.70
N TYR A 79 -14.00 16.01 43.22
CA TYR A 79 -13.10 17.00 43.85
C TYR A 79 -13.08 16.85 45.39
N VAL A 80 -12.00 17.32 46.03
CA VAL A 80 -11.62 17.02 47.43
C VAL A 80 -12.62 17.57 48.47
N ASP A 81 -13.42 18.56 48.10
CA ASP A 81 -14.39 19.25 48.93
C ASP A 81 -15.71 18.46 49.15
N GLY A 82 -15.78 17.20 48.70
CA GLY A 82 -16.92 16.31 48.95
C GLY A 82 -18.21 16.71 48.21
N THR A 83 -18.18 17.85 47.52
CA THR A 83 -19.20 18.29 46.59
C THR A 83 -19.11 17.43 45.33
N THR A 84 -19.93 16.38 45.25
CA THR A 84 -20.27 15.75 43.98
C THR A 84 -21.05 16.75 43.13
N THR A 85 -20.35 17.67 42.46
CA THR A 85 -20.96 18.52 41.43
C THR A 85 -21.30 17.62 40.25
N MET A 86 -22.55 17.12 40.24
CA MET A 86 -23.13 16.27 39.19
C MET A 86 -23.35 17.02 37.86
N SER A 87 -22.35 17.76 37.36
CA SER A 87 -22.48 18.47 36.09
C SER A 87 -21.14 18.75 35.40
N THR A 88 -20.86 18.00 34.33
CA THR A 88 -20.75 18.49 32.91
C THR A 88 -19.88 17.60 32.01
N HIS A 89 -19.10 16.65 32.53
CA HIS A 89 -18.32 15.70 31.72
C HIS A 89 -18.52 14.25 32.19
N GLU A 90 -19.63 13.63 31.78
CA GLU A 90 -19.88 12.21 32.00
C GLU A 90 -19.45 11.40 30.76
N ARG A 91 -18.42 10.56 30.90
CA ARG A 91 -18.07 9.59 29.86
C ARG A 91 -18.76 8.26 30.17
N LYS A 92 -19.48 7.71 29.20
CA LYS A 92 -20.07 6.36 29.29
C LYS A 92 -19.15 5.37 28.58
N ALA A 93 -18.70 4.34 29.29
CA ALA A 93 -17.95 3.22 28.74
C ALA A 93 -18.83 1.95 28.73
N SER A 94 -18.65 1.12 27.72
CA SER A 94 -19.16 -0.24 27.70
C SER A 94 -18.32 -1.15 28.60
N ILE A 95 -18.87 -2.31 28.99
CA ILE A 95 -18.14 -3.32 29.76
C ILE A 95 -16.89 -3.80 28.99
N ARG A 96 -16.98 -3.86 27.65
CA ARG A 96 -15.84 -4.21 26.78
C ARG A 96 -14.74 -3.17 26.84
N GLU A 97 -15.07 -1.88 26.78
CA GLU A 97 -14.09 -0.79 26.92
C GLU A 97 -13.46 -0.76 28.32
N PHE A 98 -14.24 -1.07 29.36
CA PHE A 98 -13.71 -1.13 30.73
C PHE A 98 -12.64 -2.20 30.89
N TYR A 99 -12.89 -3.43 30.44
CA TYR A 99 -11.90 -4.51 30.57
C TYR A 99 -10.78 -4.47 29.54
N ALA A 100 -11.02 -3.95 28.33
CA ALA A 100 -9.99 -3.90 27.29
C ALA A 100 -9.02 -2.72 27.45
N VAL A 101 -9.47 -1.62 28.06
CA VAL A 101 -8.73 -0.36 28.05
C VAL A 101 -8.57 0.19 29.46
N ILE A 102 -9.68 0.41 30.18
CA ILE A 102 -9.66 1.20 31.43
C ILE A 102 -9.00 0.44 32.58
N TYR A 103 -9.43 -0.80 32.84
CA TYR A 103 -8.96 -1.60 33.96
C TYR A 103 -7.48 -2.02 33.83
N PRO A 104 -6.99 -2.49 32.66
CA PRO A 104 -5.57 -2.78 32.47
C PRO A 104 -4.68 -1.54 32.60
N SER A 105 -5.15 -0.38 32.12
CA SER A 105 -4.40 0.87 32.24
C SER A 105 -4.22 1.29 33.69
N LEU A 106 -5.24 1.11 34.54
CA LEU A 106 -5.17 1.45 35.96
C LEU A 106 -4.30 0.46 36.76
N LEU A 107 -4.27 -0.82 36.36
CA LEU A 107 -3.42 -1.84 36.98
C LEU A 107 -1.92 -1.62 36.73
N GLN A 108 -1.56 -0.92 35.65
CA GLN A 108 -0.17 -0.63 35.27
C GLN A 108 0.41 0.60 35.99
N LEU A 109 -0.42 1.38 36.69
CA LEU A 109 0.01 2.62 37.35
C LEU A 109 0.79 2.41 38.67
N PRO A 110 0.46 1.47 39.57
CA PRO A 110 1.09 1.41 40.90
C PRO A 110 2.37 0.57 40.98
N LYS A 111 2.68 -0.24 39.97
CA LYS A 111 3.90 -1.05 39.92
C LYS A 111 4.49 -0.93 38.53
N GLY A 112 5.61 -0.24 38.40
CA GLY A 112 6.40 -0.28 37.18
C GLY A 112 6.68 -1.74 36.81
N VAL A 113 6.11 -2.20 35.70
CA VAL A 113 6.13 -3.61 35.31
C VAL A 113 7.44 -3.91 34.59
N THR A 114 8.11 -4.99 35.00
CA THR A 114 9.26 -5.53 34.26
C THR A 114 8.78 -6.41 33.10
N ASP A 115 9.51 -6.38 31.98
CA ASP A 115 9.13 -6.98 30.68
C ASP A 115 8.79 -8.49 30.73
N THR A 116 9.25 -9.20 31.76
CA THR A 116 9.02 -10.62 31.96
C THR A 116 7.65 -10.94 32.56
N GLU A 117 7.13 -10.09 33.45
CA GLU A 117 5.81 -10.30 34.08
C GLU A 117 4.66 -9.97 33.11
N ASP A 118 4.84 -8.94 32.25
CA ASP A 118 3.88 -8.57 31.19
C ASP A 118 3.68 -9.68 30.16
N ARG A 119 4.77 -10.34 29.74
CA ARG A 119 4.70 -11.48 28.81
C ARG A 119 3.99 -12.68 29.42
N MET A 120 4.25 -12.97 30.70
CA MET A 120 3.65 -14.12 31.37
C MET A 120 2.15 -13.91 31.63
N GLN A 121 1.73 -12.69 31.99
CA GLN A 121 0.32 -12.36 32.17
C GLN A 121 -0.45 -12.24 30.85
N LYS A 122 0.17 -11.74 29.76
CA LYS A 122 -0.43 -11.76 28.42
C LYS A 122 -0.65 -13.17 27.90
N ALA A 123 0.30 -14.07 28.10
CA ALA A 123 0.16 -15.48 27.72
C ALA A 123 -1.01 -16.14 28.46
N VAL A 124 -1.12 -15.92 29.78
CA VAL A 124 -2.23 -16.45 30.60
C VAL A 124 -3.59 -15.85 30.23
N CYS A 125 -3.63 -14.58 29.82
CA CYS A 125 -4.85 -13.91 29.38
C CYS A 125 -5.29 -14.37 27.98
N LEU A 126 -4.35 -14.53 27.03
CA LEU A 126 -4.63 -15.05 25.69
C LEU A 126 -5.08 -16.52 25.71
N GLU A 127 -4.46 -17.35 26.55
CA GLU A 127 -4.87 -18.75 26.78
C GLU A 127 -6.29 -18.85 27.35
N ARG A 128 -6.64 -18.01 28.34
CA ARG A 128 -7.97 -18.04 28.97
C ARG A 128 -9.12 -17.57 28.08
N TYR A 129 -8.83 -16.80 27.02
CA TYR A 129 -9.86 -16.10 26.23
C TYR A 129 -9.87 -16.45 24.73
N LYS A 130 -9.14 -17.48 24.31
CA LYS A 130 -9.28 -18.04 22.95
C LYS A 130 -10.69 -18.64 22.81
N ARG A 131 -11.58 -17.93 22.11
CA ARG A 131 -12.89 -18.48 21.71
C ARG A 131 -12.64 -19.70 20.82
N ARG A 132 -13.07 -20.87 21.28
CA ARG A 132 -13.26 -22.06 20.43
C ARG A 132 -14.46 -21.77 19.53
N ASP A 133 -14.19 -21.34 18.30
CA ASP A 133 -15.02 -21.42 17.09
C ASP A 133 -14.58 -20.28 16.18
N ASP A 134 -13.54 -20.56 15.38
CA ASP A 134 -13.20 -19.91 14.10
C ASP A 134 -11.85 -20.51 13.69
N ASP A 135 -11.90 -21.78 13.31
CA ASP A 135 -10.77 -22.54 12.76
C ASP A 135 -11.04 -22.73 11.27
N GLU A 136 -11.01 -21.63 10.50
CA GLU A 136 -10.84 -21.70 9.04
C GLU A 136 -9.77 -20.70 8.59
N ASN A 137 -8.73 -21.29 8.01
CA ASN A 137 -7.42 -20.75 7.74
C ASN A 137 -7.45 -19.73 6.59
N TRP A 138 -7.49 -18.42 6.90
CA TRP A 138 -7.25 -17.36 5.93
C TRP A 138 -5.80 -16.85 6.06
N HIS A 139 -4.89 -17.46 5.31
CA HIS A 139 -3.54 -16.92 5.14
C HIS A 139 -3.60 -15.65 4.27
N CYS A 140 -3.79 -14.50 4.92
CA CYS A 140 -3.42 -13.21 4.36
C CYS A 140 -1.90 -13.14 4.26
N THR A 141 -1.36 -12.74 3.11
CA THR A 141 0.08 -12.47 3.01
C THR A 141 0.36 -11.11 3.64
N ASP A 142 1.43 -10.99 4.44
CA ASP A 142 1.81 -9.78 5.20
C ASP A 142 1.81 -8.47 4.38
N ILE A 143 1.89 -8.59 3.04
CA ILE A 143 1.93 -7.50 2.06
C ILE A 143 0.56 -6.85 1.82
N GLU A 144 -0.55 -7.61 1.88
CA GLU A 144 -1.90 -7.04 1.76
C GLU A 144 -2.25 -6.22 3.01
N ILE A 145 -1.77 -6.66 4.18
CA ILE A 145 -1.90 -5.98 5.48
C ILE A 145 -1.11 -4.66 5.47
N GLU A 146 0.16 -4.65 5.05
CA GLU A 146 0.97 -3.41 5.10
C GLU A 146 0.56 -2.34 4.07
N ARG A 147 -0.03 -2.72 2.93
CA ARG A 147 -0.64 -1.77 1.98
C ARG A 147 -1.91 -1.12 2.56
N GLU A 148 -2.64 -1.85 3.39
CA GLU A 148 -3.75 -1.34 4.18
C GLU A 148 -3.29 -0.43 5.34
N GLU A 149 -1.99 -0.33 5.63
CA GLU A 149 -1.40 0.49 6.70
C GLU A 149 -0.73 1.82 6.24
N GLU A 150 -0.26 1.93 4.99
CA GLU A 150 0.37 3.17 4.46
C GLU A 150 -0.56 4.23 3.85
N CYS A 151 -0.37 5.50 4.21
CA CYS A 151 -1.18 6.61 3.70
C CYS A 151 -1.12 6.72 2.17
N GLY A 152 -2.28 6.71 1.48
CA GLY A 152 -2.32 6.81 0.01
C GLY A 152 -1.87 8.15 -0.61
N ILE A 153 -1.52 9.15 0.19
CA ILE A 153 -1.05 10.47 -0.28
C ILE A 153 0.45 10.65 0.00
N CYS A 154 0.90 10.50 1.25
CA CYS A 154 2.31 10.67 1.60
C CYS A 154 3.13 9.37 1.54
N MET A 155 2.47 8.20 1.50
CA MET A 155 3.09 6.86 1.54
C MET A 155 3.96 6.63 2.78
N GLU A 156 3.60 7.29 3.88
CA GLU A 156 4.19 7.03 5.19
C GLU A 156 3.28 6.08 5.98
N MET A 157 3.90 5.20 6.78
CA MET A 157 3.24 4.41 7.81
C MET A 157 2.84 5.33 8.97
N ASN A 158 1.58 5.75 8.99
CA ASN A 158 1.00 6.59 10.02
C ASN A 158 -0.39 6.04 10.36
N SER A 159 -0.88 6.27 11.57
CA SER A 159 -2.27 5.95 11.93
C SER A 159 -3.22 6.56 10.89
N LYS A 160 -3.95 5.68 10.21
CA LYS A 160 -4.86 6.05 9.13
C LYS A 160 -6.18 6.49 9.71
N ILE A 161 -6.81 7.42 9.01
CA ILE A 161 -8.22 7.69 9.16
C ILE A 161 -8.98 7.17 7.94
N VAL A 162 -10.13 6.56 8.18
CA VAL A 162 -11.04 6.08 7.13
C VAL A 162 -12.20 7.05 7.01
N LEU A 163 -12.46 7.50 5.77
CA LEU A 163 -13.59 8.36 5.48
C LEU A 163 -14.89 7.55 5.49
N PRO A 164 -15.90 7.91 6.28
CA PRO A 164 -17.10 7.07 6.50
C PRO A 164 -17.99 6.94 5.26
N ASN A 165 -17.91 7.89 4.31
CA ASN A 165 -18.76 7.90 3.12
C ASN A 165 -18.22 7.02 1.98
N CYS A 166 -16.90 6.82 1.91
CA CYS A 166 -16.24 6.19 0.76
C CYS A 166 -15.19 5.14 1.13
N ASN A 167 -14.95 4.93 2.42
CA ASN A 167 -13.98 3.99 2.98
C ASN A 167 -12.53 4.18 2.51
N HIS A 168 -12.18 5.31 1.89
CA HIS A 168 -10.77 5.60 1.60
C HIS A 168 -10.01 5.99 2.86
N ALA A 169 -8.80 5.44 2.98
CA ALA A 169 -7.91 5.67 4.09
C ALA A 169 -6.73 6.59 3.73
N MET A 170 -6.41 7.54 4.61
CA MET A 170 -5.21 8.40 4.55
C MET A 170 -4.76 8.77 5.96
N CYS A 171 -3.54 9.26 6.16
CA CYS A 171 -3.14 9.73 7.48
C CYS A 171 -3.87 11.03 7.88
N PHE A 172 -4.01 11.24 9.18
CA PHE A 172 -4.71 12.41 9.74
C PHE A 172 -4.14 13.75 9.27
N LYS A 173 -2.81 13.84 9.11
CA LYS A 173 -2.12 15.03 8.61
C LYS A 173 -2.55 15.36 7.18
N CYS A 174 -2.48 14.38 6.27
CA CYS A 174 -2.89 14.57 4.88
C CYS A 174 -4.38 14.93 4.76
N TYR A 175 -5.25 14.34 5.60
CA TYR A 175 -6.66 14.70 5.65
C TYR A 175 -6.90 16.15 6.08
N ARG A 176 -6.28 16.59 7.19
CA ARG A 176 -6.47 17.97 7.69
C ARG A 176 -6.04 19.00 6.67
N GLU A 177 -4.87 18.82 6.06
CA GLU A 177 -4.34 19.71 5.02
C GLU A 177 -5.19 19.70 3.74
N TRP A 178 -5.85 18.58 3.42
CA TRP A 178 -6.73 18.49 2.27
C TRP A 178 -8.09 19.16 2.54
N ARG A 179 -8.68 18.95 3.72
CA ARG A 179 -9.98 19.50 4.11
C ARG A 179 -10.02 21.03 4.15
N THR A 180 -8.89 21.69 4.40
CA THR A 180 -8.81 23.16 4.33
C THR A 180 -8.98 23.70 2.92
N ARG A 181 -8.73 22.87 1.90
CA ARG A 181 -8.77 23.26 0.48
C ARG A 181 -10.00 22.70 -0.25
N SER A 182 -10.40 21.48 0.08
CA SER A 182 -11.47 20.78 -0.60
C SER A 182 -12.33 19.96 0.37
N GLN A 183 -13.64 20.04 0.20
CA GLN A 183 -14.63 19.27 0.96
C GLN A 183 -15.05 18.00 0.20
N SER A 184 -14.11 17.38 -0.50
CA SER A 184 -14.30 16.13 -1.25
C SER A 184 -13.20 15.12 -0.92
N CYS A 185 -13.40 13.83 -1.15
CA CYS A 185 -12.34 12.84 -0.97
C CYS A 185 -11.20 13.07 -2.00
N PRO A 186 -9.92 13.02 -1.59
CA PRO A 186 -8.79 13.16 -2.52
C PRO A 186 -8.69 12.00 -3.53
N PHE A 187 -9.25 10.83 -3.18
CA PHE A 187 -9.19 9.62 -4.00
C PHE A 187 -10.41 9.45 -4.91
N CYS A 188 -11.63 9.62 -4.39
CA CYS A 188 -12.86 9.39 -5.16
C CYS A 188 -13.68 10.65 -5.48
N ARG A 189 -13.32 11.81 -4.92
CA ARG A 189 -14.07 13.07 -5.03
C ARG A 189 -15.47 13.07 -4.40
N ASP A 190 -15.86 12.03 -3.64
CA ASP A 190 -17.11 12.02 -2.87
C ASP A 190 -17.17 13.15 -1.84
N SER A 191 -18.36 13.68 -1.58
CA SER A 191 -18.54 14.84 -0.71
C SER A 191 -18.27 14.52 0.78
N LEU A 192 -17.48 15.40 1.41
CA LEU A 192 -17.16 15.38 2.84
C LEU A 192 -17.93 16.46 3.63
N LYS A 193 -18.87 17.18 3.01
CA LYS A 193 -19.60 18.30 3.63
C LYS A 193 -20.35 17.95 4.93
N ARG A 194 -20.62 16.67 5.18
CA ARG A 194 -21.33 16.16 6.37
C ARG A 194 -20.44 15.34 7.32
N VAL A 195 -19.12 15.32 7.10
CA VAL A 195 -18.17 14.53 7.91
C VAL A 195 -17.44 15.45 8.89
N ASN A 196 -17.66 15.27 10.19
CA ASN A 196 -16.97 15.96 11.28
C ASN A 196 -15.74 15.16 11.76
N SER A 197 -14.88 15.79 12.56
CA SER A 197 -13.68 15.13 13.12
C SER A 197 -14.01 13.93 14.02
N GLY A 198 -15.21 13.90 14.60
CA GLY A 198 -15.71 12.78 15.40
C GLY A 198 -16.26 11.60 14.58
N ASP A 199 -16.45 11.78 13.27
CA ASP A 199 -16.96 10.73 12.35
C ASP A 199 -15.82 9.97 11.65
N LEU A 200 -14.56 10.32 11.96
CA LEU A 200 -13.37 9.73 11.36
C LEU A 200 -12.94 8.52 12.17
N TRP A 201 -12.87 7.36 11.51
CA TRP A 201 -12.42 6.12 12.13
C TRP A 201 -10.89 6.06 12.08
N VAL A 202 -10.22 6.02 13.22
CA VAL A 202 -8.77 5.83 13.31
C VAL A 202 -8.47 4.33 13.28
N TYR A 203 -7.67 3.89 12.33
CA TYR A 203 -7.15 2.52 12.26
C TYR A 203 -6.01 2.40 13.29
N THR A 204 -6.19 1.57 14.31
CA THR A 204 -5.15 1.23 15.32
C THR A 204 -4.48 -0.08 14.91
N ASP A 205 -3.17 -0.04 14.63
CA ASP A 205 -2.37 -1.19 14.24
C ASP A 205 -1.78 -1.90 15.49
N THR A 206 -1.59 -3.21 15.38
CA THR A 206 -0.86 -4.11 16.29
C THR A 206 0.59 -3.71 16.58
N ARG A 207 1.20 -2.80 15.81
CA ARG A 207 2.56 -2.27 16.01
C ARG A 207 2.63 -1.00 16.89
N ASP A 208 1.49 -0.48 17.37
CA ASP A 208 1.43 0.66 18.30
C ASP A 208 1.81 0.30 19.77
N VAL A 209 2.77 -0.62 19.96
CA VAL A 209 3.54 -0.70 21.22
C VAL A 209 4.83 0.10 21.02
N VAL A 210 4.68 1.41 20.97
CA VAL A 210 5.80 2.34 21.08
C VAL A 210 5.90 2.77 22.54
N ASP A 211 7.07 2.51 23.12
CA ASP A 211 7.55 2.99 24.42
C ASP A 211 6.91 4.34 24.83
N MET A 212 6.15 4.31 25.93
CA MET A 212 5.46 5.48 26.46
C MET A 212 6.44 6.62 26.82
N ALA A 213 7.72 6.32 27.11
CA ALA A 213 8.73 7.36 27.34
C ALA A 213 9.08 8.14 26.05
N THR A 214 8.99 7.49 24.89
CA THR A 214 9.20 8.12 23.59
C THR A 214 8.02 8.99 23.17
N VAL A 215 6.78 8.56 23.47
CA VAL A 215 5.56 9.35 23.25
C VAL A 215 5.55 10.62 24.12
N THR A 216 5.97 10.54 25.39
CA THR A 216 6.09 11.72 26.26
C THR A 216 7.15 12.71 25.75
N ARG A 217 8.30 12.19 25.27
CA ARG A 217 9.43 12.98 24.76
C ARG A 217 9.12 13.71 23.45
N ASP A 218 8.41 13.08 22.52
CA ASP A 218 8.05 13.68 21.22
C ASP A 218 6.90 14.69 21.33
N ASN A 219 5.97 14.48 22.28
CA ASN A 219 4.93 15.46 22.60
C ASN A 219 5.50 16.73 23.26
N LEU A 220 6.57 16.60 24.08
CA LEU A 220 7.25 17.74 24.70
C LEU A 220 8.12 18.54 23.70
N ARG A 221 8.74 17.89 22.71
CA ARG A 221 9.55 18.57 21.67
C ARG A 221 8.73 19.41 20.69
N ARG A 222 7.45 19.11 20.51
CA ARG A 222 6.55 19.84 19.58
C ARG A 222 5.90 21.09 20.18
N LEU A 223 6.14 21.37 21.47
CA LEU A 223 5.54 22.51 22.20
C LEU A 223 6.50 23.70 22.42
N PHE A 224 7.81 23.58 22.17
CA PHE A 224 8.77 24.66 22.46
C PHE A 224 9.83 24.86 21.35
N LEU A 225 9.57 25.87 20.50
CA LEU A 225 10.48 26.68 19.67
C LEU A 225 10.78 26.32 18.18
N PRO A 226 10.94 27.35 17.29
CA PRO A 226 11.23 27.24 15.86
C PRO A 226 12.68 27.56 15.46
N ASN A 227 13.09 27.00 14.32
CA ASN A 227 14.29 27.28 13.47
C ASN A 227 15.70 27.07 14.07
N SER A 228 16.49 26.19 13.43
CA SER A 228 17.81 26.55 12.86
C SER A 228 18.40 25.43 11.99
N ARG A 229 19.14 25.88 10.97
CA ARG A 229 19.75 25.16 9.84
C ARG A 229 20.84 24.17 10.28
N ALA A 230 20.96 23.04 9.56
CA ALA A 230 22.19 22.24 9.53
C ALA A 230 22.96 22.52 8.22
N LYS A 231 24.29 22.67 8.33
CA LYS A 231 25.24 22.91 7.24
C LYS A 231 25.83 21.58 6.73
N ASP A 232 26.14 21.55 5.44
CA ASP A 232 26.81 20.47 4.71
C ASP A 232 28.28 20.26 5.08
N ILE A 233 28.78 19.03 4.91
CA ILE A 233 30.21 18.68 4.75
C ILE A 233 30.32 17.66 3.58
N PRO A 234 31.27 17.82 2.63
CA PRO A 234 31.37 16.98 1.42
C PRO A 234 32.31 15.78 1.59
N TYR A 235 32.08 14.71 0.81
CA TYR A 235 33.02 13.60 0.62
C TYR A 235 33.51 13.50 -0.83
N LYS A 236 34.79 13.12 -0.99
CA LYS A 236 35.49 12.88 -2.27
C LYS A 236 35.00 11.59 -2.94
N LEU A 237 34.77 11.63 -4.25
CA LEU A 237 34.71 10.46 -5.12
C LEU A 237 36.04 10.28 -5.87
N ARG A 238 36.55 9.04 -5.93
CA ARG A 238 37.57 8.63 -6.91
C ARG A 238 36.86 8.14 -8.18
N PRO A 239 37.43 8.35 -9.38
CA PRO A 239 36.91 7.75 -10.61
C PRO A 239 37.46 6.33 -10.76
N PHE A 240 36.69 5.43 -11.37
CA PHE A 240 37.28 4.29 -12.08
C PHE A 240 36.45 3.94 -13.31
N GLU A 241 37.10 4.06 -14.46
CA GLU A 241 36.74 3.39 -15.70
C GLU A 241 37.15 1.91 -15.57
N ALA A 242 36.17 1.02 -15.47
CA ALA A 242 36.26 -0.42 -15.75
C ALA A 242 34.83 -0.99 -15.77
N MET A 243 34.59 -2.08 -16.50
CA MET A 243 33.29 -2.77 -16.46
C MET A 243 32.93 -3.14 -15.01
N ALA A 244 31.73 -2.76 -14.57
CA ALA A 244 31.25 -3.14 -13.25
C ALA A 244 31.12 -4.67 -13.16
N THR A 245 31.77 -5.27 -12.18
CA THR A 245 31.67 -6.70 -11.85
C THR A 245 30.65 -6.98 -10.73
N ASP A 246 30.01 -5.93 -10.23
CA ASP A 246 28.95 -5.97 -9.22
C ASP A 246 27.99 -4.79 -9.41
N PHE A 247 26.85 -4.82 -8.72
CA PHE A 247 25.83 -3.77 -8.74
C PHE A 247 26.29 -2.48 -8.05
N PHE A 248 25.61 -1.37 -8.35
CA PHE A 248 25.82 -0.11 -7.64
C PHE A 248 25.15 -0.14 -6.27
N TRP A 249 25.92 -0.23 -5.20
CA TRP A 249 25.38 -0.24 -3.84
C TRP A 249 25.22 1.17 -3.28
N SER A 250 23.99 1.52 -2.87
CA SER A 250 23.67 2.75 -2.15
C SER A 250 23.46 2.50 -0.66
N TYR A 251 23.97 3.42 0.15
CA TYR A 251 23.78 3.46 1.60
C TYR A 251 22.65 4.41 2.03
N THR A 252 22.01 5.07 1.06
CA THR A 252 20.87 5.97 1.30
C THR A 252 19.56 5.30 0.93
N ASP A 253 18.47 5.80 1.51
CA ASP A 253 17.11 5.47 1.07
C ASP A 253 16.89 5.89 -0.40
N GLU A 254 15.87 5.31 -1.01
CA GLU A 254 15.41 5.68 -2.34
C GLU A 254 14.98 7.18 -2.38
N PRO A 255 15.26 7.89 -3.49
CA PRO A 255 15.13 9.34 -3.54
C PRO A 255 13.67 9.83 -3.54
N HIS A 256 12.72 9.01 -4.00
CA HIS A 256 11.32 9.38 -4.24
C HIS A 256 10.57 9.70 -2.96
N ALA A 257 10.72 8.94 -1.88
CA ALA A 257 10.05 9.26 -0.61
C ALA A 257 10.54 10.58 -0.02
N SER A 258 11.83 10.89 -0.14
CA SER A 258 12.35 12.18 0.32
C SER A 258 11.83 13.34 -0.52
N ARG A 259 11.85 13.18 -1.85
CA ARG A 259 11.40 14.18 -2.82
C ARG A 259 9.90 14.42 -2.75
N ARG A 260 9.08 13.37 -2.69
CA ARG A 260 7.63 13.43 -2.44
C ARG A 260 7.31 14.27 -1.20
N ARG A 261 7.99 14.06 -0.08
CA ARG A 261 7.75 14.82 1.18
C ARG A 261 8.08 16.31 1.00
N GLN A 262 9.21 16.63 0.38
CA GLN A 262 9.61 18.01 0.11
C GLN A 262 8.61 18.72 -0.82
N ILE A 263 8.25 18.05 -1.92
CA ILE A 263 7.27 18.55 -2.88
C ILE A 263 5.90 18.76 -2.23
N LEU A 264 5.38 17.80 -1.45
CA LEU A 264 4.08 17.95 -0.77
C LEU A 264 4.09 19.10 0.25
N SER A 265 5.23 19.35 0.90
CA SER A 265 5.37 20.46 1.85
C SER A 265 5.39 21.82 1.15
N LYS A 266 6.07 21.92 -0.01
CA LYS A 266 6.23 23.18 -0.75
C LYS A 266 5.03 23.47 -1.66
N TYR A 267 4.48 22.44 -2.28
CA TYR A 267 3.43 22.49 -3.29
C TYR A 267 2.24 21.60 -2.91
N PRO A 268 1.48 21.96 -1.86
CA PRO A 268 0.34 21.17 -1.42
C PRO A 268 -0.75 21.02 -2.51
N GLN A 269 -0.72 21.83 -3.57
CA GLN A 269 -1.65 21.75 -4.70
C GLN A 269 -1.48 20.51 -5.57
N ILE A 270 -0.36 19.80 -5.48
CA ILE A 270 -0.20 18.51 -6.15
C ILE A 270 -1.25 17.50 -5.69
N LYS A 271 -1.79 17.64 -4.47
CA LYS A 271 -2.89 16.80 -3.97
C LYS A 271 -4.15 16.89 -4.84
N ASP A 272 -4.36 18.01 -5.56
CA ASP A 272 -5.51 18.18 -6.46
C ASP A 272 -5.43 17.31 -7.71
N LEU A 273 -4.25 16.75 -8.01
CA LEU A 273 -4.04 15.88 -9.15
C LEU A 273 -4.43 14.41 -8.88
N PHE A 274 -4.52 14.00 -7.61
CA PHE A 274 -4.86 12.62 -7.23
C PHE A 274 -6.27 12.21 -7.68
N GLY A 275 -6.50 10.89 -7.70
CA GLY A 275 -7.79 10.28 -8.02
C GLY A 275 -7.85 9.73 -9.45
N PRO A 276 -8.92 9.00 -9.79
CA PRO A 276 -8.97 8.19 -11.00
C PRO A 276 -9.01 9.02 -12.29
N ASP A 277 -8.56 8.40 -13.39
CA ASP A 277 -8.83 8.85 -14.76
C ASP A 277 -10.20 8.33 -15.20
N PRO A 278 -11.22 9.19 -15.38
CA PRO A 278 -12.56 8.76 -15.78
C PRO A 278 -12.60 8.15 -17.18
N PHE A 279 -11.59 8.40 -18.02
CA PHE A 279 -11.53 7.86 -19.38
C PHE A 279 -10.78 6.52 -19.47
N ALA A 280 -10.22 6.02 -18.37
CA ALA A 280 -9.39 4.81 -18.39
C ALA A 280 -10.15 3.59 -18.94
N LEU A 281 -11.37 3.36 -18.44
CA LEU A 281 -12.23 2.25 -18.89
C LEU A 281 -12.48 2.30 -20.41
N LEU A 282 -12.78 3.48 -20.94
CA LEU A 282 -13.05 3.67 -22.37
C LEU A 282 -11.81 3.41 -23.22
N LYS A 283 -10.65 4.00 -22.84
CA LYS A 283 -9.38 3.81 -23.54
C LYS A 283 -8.99 2.34 -23.60
N ILE A 284 -9.06 1.65 -22.46
CA ILE A 284 -8.75 0.21 -22.37
C ILE A 284 -9.71 -0.60 -23.21
N GLY A 285 -11.02 -0.33 -23.11
CA GLY A 285 -12.06 -0.98 -23.91
C GLY A 285 -11.78 -0.91 -25.41
N VAL A 286 -11.44 0.28 -25.91
CA VAL A 286 -11.13 0.49 -27.33
C VAL A 286 -9.90 -0.31 -27.76
N VAL A 287 -8.81 -0.28 -26.99
CA VAL A 287 -7.55 -0.98 -27.33
C VAL A 287 -7.73 -2.51 -27.27
N VAL A 288 -8.45 -3.02 -26.26
CA VAL A 288 -8.76 -4.46 -26.16
C VAL A 288 -9.58 -4.92 -27.37
N MET A 289 -10.64 -4.19 -27.72
CA MET A 289 -11.46 -4.53 -28.87
C MET A 289 -10.67 -4.47 -30.18
N LEU A 290 -9.83 -3.46 -30.37
CA LEU A 290 -8.99 -3.32 -31.56
C LEU A 290 -8.03 -4.50 -31.73
N GLN A 291 -7.37 -4.91 -30.64
CA GLN A 291 -6.43 -6.03 -30.64
C GLN A 291 -7.15 -7.37 -30.92
N LEU A 292 -8.28 -7.64 -30.27
CA LEU A 292 -9.05 -8.87 -30.48
C LEU A 292 -9.68 -8.94 -31.88
N CYS A 293 -10.23 -7.83 -32.38
CA CYS A 293 -10.78 -7.75 -33.74
C CYS A 293 -9.71 -7.97 -34.82
N THR A 294 -8.50 -7.47 -34.58
CA THR A 294 -7.36 -7.69 -35.47
C THR A 294 -6.96 -9.17 -35.45
N ALA A 295 -6.86 -9.79 -34.27
CA ALA A 295 -6.59 -11.22 -34.15
C ALA A 295 -7.61 -12.09 -34.92
N ILE A 296 -8.90 -11.77 -34.81
CA ILE A 296 -9.99 -12.47 -35.50
C ILE A 296 -9.84 -12.33 -37.03
N SER A 297 -9.46 -11.14 -37.50
CA SER A 297 -9.35 -10.82 -38.93
C SER A 297 -8.12 -11.45 -39.60
N LEU A 298 -7.13 -11.89 -38.81
CA LEU A 298 -5.90 -12.52 -39.30
C LEU A 298 -5.93 -14.05 -39.34
N ASN A 299 -7.07 -14.68 -39.04
CA ASN A 299 -7.20 -16.15 -39.00
C ASN A 299 -6.70 -16.85 -40.29
N ASN A 300 -6.93 -16.25 -41.46
CA ASN A 300 -6.57 -16.79 -42.77
C ASN A 300 -5.32 -16.12 -43.38
N ALA A 301 -4.64 -15.24 -42.64
CA ALA A 301 -3.47 -14.54 -43.14
C ALA A 301 -2.24 -15.47 -43.23
N GLY A 302 -1.28 -15.10 -44.09
CA GLY A 302 0.05 -15.72 -44.11
C GLY A 302 0.91 -15.26 -42.93
N TRP A 303 1.86 -16.09 -42.50
CA TRP A 303 2.71 -15.83 -41.32
C TRP A 303 3.49 -14.51 -41.41
N LEU A 304 4.00 -14.15 -42.60
CA LEU A 304 4.71 -12.89 -42.78
C LEU A 304 3.80 -11.67 -42.53
N LYS A 305 2.53 -11.73 -42.98
CA LYS A 305 1.54 -10.69 -42.71
C LYS A 305 1.20 -10.61 -41.22
N ILE A 306 1.07 -11.78 -40.56
CA ILE A 306 0.84 -11.84 -39.11
C ILE A 306 2.00 -11.19 -38.36
N LEU A 307 3.25 -11.54 -38.69
CA LEU A 307 4.43 -11.00 -38.04
C LEU A 307 4.58 -9.49 -38.27
N ALA A 308 4.33 -9.01 -39.50
CA ALA A 308 4.38 -7.58 -39.81
C ALA A 308 3.33 -6.78 -39.03
N ILE A 309 2.08 -7.26 -38.99
CA ILE A 309 1.01 -6.60 -38.23
C ILE A 309 1.26 -6.73 -36.73
N ALA A 310 1.80 -7.86 -36.27
CA ALA A 310 2.16 -8.05 -34.87
C ALA A 310 3.18 -7.00 -34.42
N TYR A 311 4.23 -6.76 -35.20
CA TYR A 311 5.28 -5.79 -34.86
C TYR A 311 4.86 -4.33 -35.04
N PHE A 312 4.31 -3.95 -36.19
CA PHE A 312 4.04 -2.54 -36.51
C PHE A 312 2.71 -2.02 -35.96
N PHE A 313 1.85 -2.89 -35.44
CA PHE A 313 0.54 -2.50 -34.93
C PHE A 313 0.23 -3.16 -33.59
N GLY A 314 0.25 -4.50 -33.53
CA GLY A 314 -0.14 -5.22 -32.32
C GLY A 314 0.78 -4.95 -31.12
N SER A 315 2.08 -4.75 -31.33
CA SER A 315 3.04 -4.40 -30.27
C SER A 315 2.77 -3.04 -29.64
N PHE A 316 2.30 -2.06 -30.42
CA PHE A 316 1.91 -0.75 -29.88
C PHE A 316 0.68 -0.88 -28.98
N LEU A 317 -0.30 -1.68 -29.38
CA LEU A 317 -1.50 -1.96 -28.58
C LEU A 317 -1.15 -2.75 -27.32
N ASN A 318 -0.28 -3.76 -27.40
CA ASN A 318 0.14 -4.52 -26.23
C ASN A 318 0.94 -3.68 -25.23
N HIS A 319 1.84 -2.79 -25.66
CA HIS A 319 2.47 -1.85 -24.72
C HIS A 319 1.46 -0.91 -24.06
N ASN A 320 0.48 -0.42 -24.83
CA ASN A 320 -0.57 0.39 -24.24
C ASN A 320 -1.34 -0.38 -23.16
N LEU A 321 -1.64 -1.67 -23.39
CA LEU A 321 -2.32 -2.53 -22.42
C LEU A 321 -1.44 -2.91 -21.23
N PHE A 322 -0.14 -3.16 -21.41
CA PHE A 322 0.80 -3.37 -20.30
C PHE A 322 0.81 -2.16 -19.38
N LEU A 323 0.86 -0.96 -19.95
CA LEU A 323 0.87 0.27 -19.18
C LEU A 323 -0.51 0.65 -18.62
N ALA A 324 -1.59 0.19 -19.26
CA ALA A 324 -2.90 0.24 -18.64
C ALA A 324 -2.97 -0.67 -17.39
N ILE A 325 -2.45 -1.90 -17.48
CA ILE A 325 -2.37 -2.83 -16.33
C ILE A 325 -1.49 -2.22 -15.21
N HIS A 326 -0.42 -1.53 -15.58
CA HIS A 326 0.37 -0.72 -14.65
C HIS A 326 -0.47 0.36 -13.94
N GLU A 327 -1.18 1.21 -14.68
CA GLU A 327 -2.07 2.23 -14.07
C GLU A 327 -3.13 1.60 -13.15
N LEU A 328 -3.72 0.48 -13.57
CA LEU A 328 -4.72 -0.24 -12.81
C LEU A 328 -4.15 -0.87 -11.52
N SER A 329 -2.86 -1.22 -11.51
CA SER A 329 -2.18 -1.72 -10.32
C SER A 329 -2.17 -0.69 -9.18
N HIS A 330 -2.16 0.60 -9.54
CA HIS A 330 -2.27 1.74 -8.63
C HIS A 330 -3.72 2.19 -8.35
N ASN A 331 -4.72 1.46 -8.86
CA ASN A 331 -6.14 1.78 -8.76
C ASN A 331 -6.54 3.12 -9.42
N LEU A 332 -5.97 3.42 -10.60
CA LEU A 332 -6.15 4.71 -11.25
C LEU A 332 -7.37 4.80 -12.20
N ALA A 333 -8.14 3.72 -12.40
CA ALA A 333 -9.38 3.78 -13.19
C ALA A 333 -10.62 3.93 -12.31
N PHE A 334 -10.64 3.27 -11.16
CA PHE A 334 -11.76 3.33 -10.22
C PHE A 334 -11.26 3.55 -8.79
N SER A 335 -12.10 4.19 -7.98
CA SER A 335 -11.82 4.38 -6.56
C SER A 335 -11.87 3.07 -5.76
N THR A 336 -12.61 2.07 -6.26
CA THR A 336 -12.76 0.73 -5.65
C THR A 336 -11.72 -0.23 -6.23
N PRO A 337 -10.80 -0.80 -5.41
CA PRO A 337 -9.71 -1.64 -5.90
C PRO A 337 -10.17 -2.86 -6.72
N VAL A 338 -11.25 -3.52 -6.31
CA VAL A 338 -11.78 -4.72 -6.99
C VAL A 338 -12.17 -4.45 -8.44
N TYR A 339 -12.71 -3.26 -8.75
CA TYR A 339 -13.07 -2.90 -10.13
C TYR A 339 -11.85 -2.68 -11.02
N ASN A 340 -10.75 -2.13 -10.47
CA ASN A 340 -9.49 -2.03 -11.20
C ASN A 340 -8.91 -3.41 -11.48
N ARG A 341 -9.03 -4.35 -10.54
CA ARG A 341 -8.56 -5.73 -10.73
C ARG A 341 -9.32 -6.44 -11.84
N TRP A 342 -10.66 -6.33 -11.87
CA TRP A 342 -11.47 -6.85 -12.98
C TRP A 342 -11.11 -6.20 -14.32
N LEU A 343 -10.97 -4.89 -14.36
CA LEU A 343 -10.54 -4.18 -15.57
C LEU A 343 -9.11 -4.56 -15.99
N GLY A 344 -8.24 -4.89 -15.04
CA GLY A 344 -6.88 -5.38 -15.28
C GLY A 344 -6.88 -6.75 -15.96
N ILE A 345 -7.70 -7.68 -15.47
CA ILE A 345 -7.91 -8.98 -16.12
C ILE A 345 -8.49 -8.81 -17.53
N PHE A 346 -9.42 -7.88 -17.71
CA PHE A 346 -9.97 -7.56 -19.04
C PHE A 346 -8.90 -6.96 -19.98
N ALA A 347 -8.08 -6.02 -19.50
CA ALA A 347 -6.95 -5.47 -20.26
C ALA A 347 -5.90 -6.52 -20.61
N ASN A 348 -5.79 -7.58 -19.80
CA ASN A 348 -4.86 -8.68 -20.00
C ASN A 348 -5.27 -9.59 -21.16
N LEU A 349 -6.56 -9.72 -21.47
CA LEU A 349 -7.07 -10.69 -22.44
C LEU A 349 -6.28 -10.75 -23.76
N PRO A 350 -5.96 -9.61 -24.42
CA PRO A 350 -5.24 -9.62 -25.69
C PRO A 350 -3.73 -9.86 -25.58
N ILE A 351 -3.17 -9.92 -24.37
CA ILE A 351 -1.76 -10.25 -24.14
C ILE A 351 -1.50 -11.74 -24.39
N GLY A 352 -2.50 -12.60 -24.15
CA GLY A 352 -2.43 -14.05 -24.37
C GLY A 352 -1.75 -14.84 -23.24
N VAL A 353 -1.33 -14.19 -22.15
CA VAL A 353 -0.78 -14.85 -20.95
C VAL A 353 -1.28 -14.16 -19.68
N PRO A 354 -1.64 -14.90 -18.62
CA PRO A 354 -2.22 -14.31 -17.42
C PRO A 354 -1.13 -13.65 -16.56
N MET A 355 -1.04 -12.32 -16.63
CA MET A 355 -0.02 -11.54 -15.94
C MET A 355 -0.57 -10.45 -15.02
N SER A 356 -1.80 -9.97 -15.21
CA SER A 356 -2.27 -8.71 -14.59
C SER A 356 -2.21 -8.72 -13.06
N VAL A 357 -2.74 -9.78 -12.43
CA VAL A 357 -2.78 -9.89 -10.97
C VAL A 357 -1.37 -10.07 -10.38
N THR A 358 -0.58 -10.95 -10.98
CA THR A 358 0.80 -11.23 -10.53
C THR A 358 1.70 -10.01 -10.70
N PHE A 359 1.59 -9.32 -11.84
CA PHE A 359 2.29 -8.08 -12.11
C PHE A 359 2.00 -7.04 -11.03
N GLN A 360 0.72 -6.82 -10.69
CA GLN A 360 0.34 -5.88 -9.63
C GLN A 360 1.10 -6.17 -8.31
N LYS A 361 1.27 -7.44 -7.93
CA LYS A 361 1.95 -7.80 -6.67
C LYS A 361 3.44 -7.45 -6.67
N TYR A 362 4.18 -7.74 -7.73
CA TYR A 362 5.61 -7.45 -7.79
C TYR A 362 5.88 -5.98 -8.12
N HIS A 363 5.05 -5.36 -8.96
CA HIS A 363 5.16 -3.95 -9.32
C HIS A 363 5.00 -3.01 -8.12
N LEU A 364 4.01 -3.28 -7.25
CA LEU A 364 3.83 -2.49 -6.04
C LEU A 364 4.99 -2.65 -5.04
N GLU A 365 5.60 -3.84 -5.01
CA GLU A 365 6.78 -4.10 -4.17
C GLU A 365 8.00 -3.34 -4.68
N HIS A 366 8.18 -3.29 -6.00
CA HIS A 366 9.22 -2.47 -6.64
C HIS A 366 9.08 -0.99 -6.29
N HIS A 367 7.87 -0.40 -6.39
CA HIS A 367 7.68 1.00 -6.00
C HIS A 367 7.97 1.30 -4.52
N ARG A 368 7.74 0.31 -3.65
CA ARG A 368 7.90 0.46 -2.20
C ARG A 368 9.32 0.21 -1.74
N PHE A 369 9.96 -0.79 -2.32
CA PHE A 369 11.27 -1.30 -1.93
C PHE A 369 12.23 -1.28 -3.11
N GLN A 370 12.15 -0.25 -3.94
CA GLN A 370 13.02 -0.04 -5.10
C GLN A 370 14.46 -0.29 -4.67
N GLY A 371 15.21 -1.07 -5.44
CA GLY A 371 16.62 -1.33 -5.15
C GLY A 371 16.89 -2.29 -3.99
N VAL A 372 15.92 -2.66 -3.16
CA VAL A 372 16.20 -3.48 -1.98
C VAL A 372 16.52 -4.91 -2.39
N ASP A 373 17.72 -5.36 -2.03
CA ASP A 373 18.23 -6.67 -2.45
C ASP A 373 17.36 -7.82 -1.92
N GLY A 374 17.09 -8.81 -2.78
CA GLY A 374 16.19 -9.93 -2.49
C GLY A 374 14.69 -9.56 -2.42
N ILE A 375 14.33 -8.29 -2.62
CA ILE A 375 12.94 -7.82 -2.59
C ILE A 375 12.50 -7.32 -3.96
N ASP A 376 13.27 -6.40 -4.55
CA ASP A 376 12.99 -5.84 -5.86
C ASP A 376 13.36 -6.81 -6.99
N MET A 377 12.37 -7.50 -7.55
CA MET A 377 12.55 -8.49 -8.62
C MET A 377 12.72 -7.84 -10.01
N ASP A 378 12.59 -6.53 -10.13
CA ASP A 378 12.93 -5.81 -11.36
C ASP A 378 14.44 -5.88 -11.64
N ILE A 379 15.27 -6.01 -10.60
CA ILE A 379 16.73 -6.09 -10.72
C ILE A 379 17.18 -7.48 -11.18
N PRO A 380 18.06 -7.59 -12.18
CA PRO A 380 18.66 -8.86 -12.59
C PRO A 380 19.39 -9.58 -11.45
N SER A 381 19.38 -10.92 -11.50
CA SER A 381 20.24 -11.75 -10.66
C SER A 381 21.72 -11.56 -11.00
N GLN A 382 22.60 -11.93 -10.07
CA GLN A 382 24.03 -11.97 -10.36
C GLN A 382 24.35 -12.91 -11.54
N THR A 383 23.66 -14.05 -11.65
CA THR A 383 23.88 -14.99 -12.76
C THR A 383 23.52 -14.36 -14.11
N GLU A 384 22.34 -13.73 -14.22
CA GLU A 384 21.96 -13.00 -15.43
C GLU A 384 22.98 -11.91 -15.78
N ALA A 385 23.46 -11.17 -14.79
CA ALA A 385 24.42 -10.09 -14.99
C ALA A 385 25.80 -10.55 -15.46
N HIS A 386 26.31 -11.67 -14.94
CA HIS A 386 27.57 -12.24 -15.39
C HIS A 386 27.49 -12.88 -16.79
N LEU A 387 26.30 -13.33 -17.22
CA LEU A 387 26.11 -13.93 -18.55
C LEU A 387 26.03 -12.87 -19.67
N VAL A 388 25.53 -11.68 -19.37
CA VAL A 388 25.26 -10.65 -20.38
C VAL A 388 26.36 -9.58 -20.34
N THR A 389 27.44 -9.83 -21.07
CA THR A 389 28.66 -9.01 -21.01
C THR A 389 28.99 -8.27 -22.30
N ASN A 390 28.60 -8.82 -23.46
CA ASN A 390 28.94 -8.28 -24.79
C ASN A 390 27.70 -7.86 -25.59
N VAL A 391 27.91 -7.18 -26.72
CA VAL A 391 26.85 -6.63 -27.59
C VAL A 391 25.86 -7.69 -28.05
N ILE A 392 26.33 -8.90 -28.40
CA ILE A 392 25.47 -10.00 -28.85
C ILE A 392 24.61 -10.49 -27.68
N ALA A 393 25.22 -10.74 -26.52
CA ALA A 393 24.50 -11.16 -25.32
C ALA A 393 23.49 -10.10 -24.86
N LYS A 394 23.84 -8.81 -24.93
CA LYS A 394 22.93 -7.69 -24.63
C LYS A 394 21.78 -7.60 -25.64
N SER A 395 22.04 -7.87 -26.92
CA SER A 395 20.99 -7.92 -27.93
C SER A 395 20.00 -9.07 -27.66
N ILE A 396 20.50 -10.26 -27.31
CA ILE A 396 19.66 -11.40 -26.90
C ILE A 396 18.89 -11.05 -25.62
N TRP A 397 19.56 -10.41 -24.65
CA TRP A 397 18.95 -9.94 -23.41
C TRP A 397 17.75 -9.02 -23.68
N VAL A 398 17.94 -7.98 -24.49
CA VAL A 398 16.87 -7.04 -24.86
C VAL A 398 15.77 -7.74 -25.67
N LEU A 399 16.11 -8.65 -26.58
CA LEU A 399 15.13 -9.41 -27.35
C LEU A 399 14.23 -10.29 -26.45
N LEU A 400 14.80 -10.85 -25.39
CA LEU A 400 14.12 -11.75 -24.46
C LEU A 400 13.75 -11.05 -23.14
N GLN A 401 13.82 -9.73 -23.08
CA GLN A 401 13.65 -8.93 -21.85
C GLN A 401 12.36 -9.29 -21.12
N LEU A 402 11.26 -9.40 -21.86
CA LEU A 402 9.95 -9.78 -21.31
C LEU A 402 9.97 -11.13 -20.59
N PHE A 403 10.73 -12.11 -21.07
CA PHE A 403 10.84 -13.40 -20.43
C PHE A 403 11.64 -13.33 -19.13
N PHE A 404 12.73 -12.56 -19.09
CA PHE A 404 13.47 -12.35 -17.85
C PHE A 404 12.58 -11.70 -16.78
N TYR A 405 11.79 -10.69 -17.17
CA TYR A 405 10.79 -10.08 -16.29
C TYR A 405 9.72 -11.06 -15.80
N ALA A 406 9.19 -11.90 -16.69
CA ALA A 406 8.13 -12.84 -16.35
C ALA A 406 8.61 -14.00 -15.47
N PHE A 407 9.80 -14.54 -15.75
CA PHE A 407 10.29 -15.76 -15.13
C PHE A 407 11.15 -15.53 -13.90
N ARG A 408 11.95 -14.45 -13.83
CA ARG A 408 12.84 -14.20 -12.69
C ARG A 408 12.11 -14.24 -11.34
N PRO A 409 10.94 -13.60 -11.16
CA PRO A 409 10.23 -13.66 -9.89
C PRO A 409 9.81 -15.08 -9.51
N LEU A 410 9.51 -15.95 -10.48
CA LEU A 410 9.12 -17.34 -10.24
C LEU A 410 10.26 -18.20 -9.70
N PHE A 411 11.51 -17.85 -10.02
CA PHE A 411 12.69 -18.59 -9.56
C PHE A 411 13.33 -17.99 -8.32
N LEU A 412 13.37 -16.66 -8.20
CA LEU A 412 14.08 -15.98 -7.12
C LEU A 412 13.20 -15.70 -5.90
N LYS A 413 11.93 -15.35 -6.12
CA LYS A 413 11.00 -14.99 -5.04
C LYS A 413 9.56 -15.40 -5.38
N PRO A 414 9.30 -16.71 -5.55
CA PRO A 414 7.97 -17.18 -5.91
C PRO A 414 6.97 -16.82 -4.82
N LYS A 415 5.89 -16.14 -5.21
CA LYS A 415 4.74 -15.89 -4.35
C LYS A 415 3.68 -16.96 -4.57
N PRO A 416 3.03 -17.46 -3.49
CA PRO A 416 1.96 -18.44 -3.65
C PRO A 416 0.79 -17.83 -4.45
N PRO A 417 0.24 -18.56 -5.44
CA PRO A 417 -0.90 -18.09 -6.20
C PRO A 417 -2.14 -18.06 -5.30
N GLY A 418 -2.87 -16.93 -5.32
CA GLY A 418 -4.13 -16.77 -4.62
C GLY A 418 -5.33 -17.01 -5.53
N LEU A 419 -6.52 -16.77 -4.98
CA LEU A 419 -7.78 -16.89 -5.73
C LEU A 419 -7.82 -15.99 -6.97
N TRP A 420 -7.27 -14.78 -6.88
CA TRP A 420 -7.26 -13.84 -7.99
C TRP A 420 -6.34 -14.28 -9.14
N GLU A 421 -5.18 -14.88 -8.84
CA GLU A 421 -4.33 -15.49 -9.87
C GLU A 421 -5.05 -16.64 -10.58
N PHE A 422 -5.76 -17.49 -9.83
CA PHE A 422 -6.54 -18.58 -10.40
C PHE A 422 -7.67 -18.07 -11.30
N ILE A 423 -8.36 -16.99 -10.90
CA ILE A 423 -9.38 -16.34 -11.72
C ILE A 423 -8.77 -15.76 -13.01
N ASN A 424 -7.67 -15.01 -12.91
CA ASN A 424 -6.99 -14.44 -14.07
C ASN A 424 -6.53 -15.55 -15.03
N PHE A 425 -5.94 -16.62 -14.51
CA PHE A 425 -5.51 -17.79 -15.27
C PHE A 425 -6.68 -18.44 -16.01
N SER A 426 -7.75 -18.76 -15.27
CA SER A 426 -8.93 -19.45 -15.83
C SER A 426 -9.59 -18.63 -16.96
N ILE A 427 -9.74 -17.33 -16.76
CA ILE A 427 -10.34 -16.44 -17.77
C ILE A 427 -9.44 -16.31 -19.01
N GLN A 428 -8.12 -16.18 -18.84
CA GLN A 428 -7.20 -16.10 -19.97
C GLN A 428 -7.22 -17.39 -20.79
N ILE A 429 -7.08 -18.54 -20.13
CA ILE A 429 -7.10 -19.86 -20.81
C ILE A 429 -8.44 -20.09 -21.49
N ALA A 430 -9.56 -19.70 -20.88
CA ALA A 430 -10.87 -19.80 -21.51
C ALA A 430 -10.95 -18.99 -22.83
N LEU A 431 -10.42 -17.77 -22.86
CA LEU A 431 -10.36 -16.97 -24.07
C LEU A 431 -9.42 -17.57 -25.12
N ASP A 432 -8.23 -18.00 -24.72
CA ASP A 432 -7.22 -18.56 -25.63
C ASP A 432 -7.76 -19.83 -26.31
N VAL A 433 -8.40 -20.72 -25.52
CA VAL A 433 -9.07 -21.93 -26.02
C VAL A 433 -10.23 -21.57 -26.95
N ALA A 434 -11.07 -20.60 -26.57
CA ALA A 434 -12.17 -20.14 -27.42
C ALA A 434 -11.65 -19.57 -28.75
N MET A 435 -10.57 -18.79 -28.73
CA MET A 435 -9.95 -18.24 -29.94
C MET A 435 -9.43 -19.35 -30.86
N VAL A 436 -8.72 -20.33 -30.31
CA VAL A 436 -8.23 -21.47 -31.10
C VAL A 436 -9.39 -22.27 -31.68
N TYR A 437 -10.43 -22.54 -30.89
CA TYR A 437 -11.60 -23.30 -31.32
C TYR A 437 -12.40 -22.60 -32.43
N PHE A 438 -12.68 -21.29 -32.28
CA PHE A 438 -13.55 -20.55 -33.22
C PHE A 438 -12.82 -19.86 -34.38
N ARG A 439 -11.50 -19.61 -34.25
CA ARG A 439 -10.71 -18.85 -35.24
C ARG A 439 -9.39 -19.51 -35.63
N GLY A 440 -8.91 -20.48 -34.86
CA GLY A 440 -7.68 -21.23 -35.15
C GLY A 440 -6.42 -20.63 -34.54
N TRP A 441 -5.34 -21.40 -34.61
CA TRP A 441 -4.05 -21.09 -33.98
C TRP A 441 -3.41 -19.79 -34.44
N LYS A 442 -3.66 -19.36 -35.69
CA LYS A 442 -3.09 -18.12 -36.24
C LYS A 442 -3.56 -16.87 -35.50
N SER A 443 -4.82 -16.86 -35.06
CA SER A 443 -5.37 -15.73 -34.29
C SER A 443 -4.73 -15.64 -32.90
N LEU A 444 -4.55 -16.77 -32.21
CA LEU A 444 -3.83 -16.79 -30.93
C LEU A 444 -2.34 -16.45 -31.12
N ALA A 445 -1.72 -16.99 -32.17
CA ALA A 445 -0.32 -16.71 -32.48
C ALA A 445 -0.07 -15.21 -32.72
N TYR A 446 -0.99 -14.49 -33.35
CA TYR A 446 -0.90 -13.04 -33.47
C TYR A 446 -0.81 -12.35 -32.09
N LEU A 447 -1.68 -12.69 -31.14
CA LEU A 447 -1.67 -12.08 -29.80
C LEU A 447 -0.34 -12.34 -29.07
N ILE A 448 0.11 -13.59 -29.07
CA ILE A 448 1.38 -14.00 -28.43
C ILE A 448 2.58 -13.35 -29.12
N LEU A 449 2.59 -13.30 -30.45
CA LEU A 449 3.67 -12.66 -31.20
C LEU A 449 3.72 -11.16 -30.94
N SER A 450 2.58 -10.46 -30.88
CA SER A 450 2.51 -9.04 -30.51
C SER A 450 3.06 -8.77 -29.11
N THR A 451 2.82 -9.69 -28.17
CA THR A 451 3.40 -9.64 -26.83
C THR A 451 4.92 -9.82 -26.88
N PHE A 452 5.39 -10.87 -27.56
CA PHE A 452 6.80 -11.21 -27.62
C PHE A 452 7.64 -10.15 -28.34
N VAL A 453 7.27 -9.79 -29.58
CA VAL A 453 8.04 -8.81 -30.35
C VAL A 453 7.84 -7.39 -29.82
N GLY A 454 6.75 -7.15 -29.10
CA GLY A 454 6.52 -5.93 -28.33
C GLY A 454 7.50 -5.82 -27.17
N GLY A 455 7.50 -6.77 -26.23
CA GLY A 455 8.37 -6.70 -25.05
C GLY A 455 9.87 -6.90 -25.30
N GLY A 456 10.30 -7.04 -26.56
CA GLY A 456 11.69 -7.19 -26.98
C GLY A 456 12.30 -5.91 -27.58
N MET A 457 12.90 -5.99 -28.77
CA MET A 457 13.51 -4.83 -29.48
C MET A 457 12.49 -3.89 -30.16
N HIS A 458 11.36 -3.61 -29.51
CA HIS A 458 10.39 -2.62 -30.01
C HIS A 458 10.76 -1.22 -29.48
N PRO A 459 10.54 -0.13 -30.25
CA PRO A 459 10.82 1.24 -29.79
C PRO A 459 10.23 1.59 -28.42
N MET A 460 9.04 1.07 -28.10
CA MET A 460 8.39 1.33 -26.81
C MET A 460 9.03 0.56 -25.66
N ALA A 461 9.59 -0.63 -25.90
CA ALA A 461 10.17 -1.49 -24.86
C ALA A 461 11.44 -0.90 -24.24
N GLY A 462 12.00 0.16 -24.83
CA GLY A 462 13.11 0.89 -24.23
C GLY A 462 12.74 1.52 -22.88
N HIS A 463 11.44 1.62 -22.54
CA HIS A 463 10.99 2.04 -21.21
C HIS A 463 11.56 1.14 -20.10
N PHE A 464 11.53 -0.19 -20.28
CA PHE A 464 12.09 -1.19 -19.33
C PHE A 464 13.56 -0.95 -18.99
N ILE A 465 14.32 -0.36 -19.91
CA ILE A 465 15.73 -0.03 -19.70
C ILE A 465 15.83 1.38 -19.12
N SER A 466 15.17 2.35 -19.76
CA SER A 466 15.32 3.76 -19.45
C SER A 466 14.95 4.11 -18.01
N GLU A 467 14.02 3.38 -17.42
CA GLU A 467 13.43 3.72 -16.13
C GLU A 467 14.43 3.60 -14.99
N HIS A 468 15.19 2.49 -14.91
CA HIS A 468 16.01 2.14 -13.75
C HIS A 468 17.44 1.66 -14.04
N TYR A 469 17.86 1.58 -15.30
CA TYR A 469 19.27 1.34 -15.59
C TYR A 469 20.09 2.60 -15.36
N VAL A 470 21.16 2.45 -14.57
CA VAL A 470 22.04 3.54 -14.14
C VAL A 470 23.04 3.84 -15.25
N PHE A 471 22.74 4.85 -16.08
CA PHE A 471 23.68 5.41 -17.07
C PHE A 471 24.55 6.52 -16.47
N ASN A 472 24.09 7.15 -15.37
CA ASN A 472 24.81 8.12 -14.57
C ASN A 472 24.81 7.62 -13.12
N PRO A 473 25.98 7.33 -12.52
CA PRO A 473 26.07 6.78 -11.15
C PRO A 473 25.38 7.60 -10.05
N LYS A 474 25.05 8.87 -10.31
CA LYS A 474 24.36 9.75 -9.36
C LYS A 474 22.83 9.67 -9.42
N GLN A 475 22.26 8.94 -10.37
CA GLN A 475 20.82 8.88 -10.59
C GLN A 475 20.37 7.44 -10.84
N GLU A 476 19.29 7.02 -10.17
CA GLU A 476 18.77 5.65 -10.22
C GLU A 476 17.43 5.50 -10.95
N THR A 477 16.78 6.62 -11.25
CA THR A 477 15.48 6.65 -11.93
C THR A 477 15.50 7.77 -12.97
N TYR A 478 15.03 7.50 -14.19
CA TYR A 478 15.02 8.49 -15.27
C TYR A 478 13.63 8.65 -15.87
N SER A 479 13.31 9.88 -16.25
CA SER A 479 12.10 10.17 -17.01
C SER A 479 12.39 10.21 -18.52
N TYR A 480 11.38 9.92 -19.31
CA TYR A 480 11.30 10.07 -20.76
C TYR A 480 10.26 11.14 -21.13
N TYR A 481 10.70 12.18 -21.84
CA TYR A 481 9.85 13.28 -22.31
C TYR A 481 9.76 13.29 -23.84
N GLY A 482 9.41 12.15 -24.44
CA GLY A 482 9.24 12.03 -25.88
C GLY A 482 7.80 11.68 -26.31
N PRO A 483 7.58 11.55 -27.63
CA PRO A 483 6.24 11.42 -28.21
C PRO A 483 5.53 10.10 -27.87
N LEU A 484 6.27 9.04 -27.52
CA LEU A 484 5.68 7.74 -27.22
C LEU A 484 4.83 7.75 -25.94
N ASN A 485 4.94 8.80 -25.10
CA ASN A 485 4.06 9.03 -23.95
C ASN A 485 2.57 9.03 -24.33
N LEU A 486 2.23 9.50 -25.54
CA LEU A 486 0.85 9.50 -26.05
C LEU A 486 0.24 8.09 -26.14
N LEU A 487 1.07 7.08 -26.33
CA LEU A 487 0.66 5.68 -26.48
C LEU A 487 0.90 4.86 -25.21
N THR A 488 1.54 5.44 -24.20
CA THR A 488 2.07 4.75 -23.01
C THR A 488 1.55 5.34 -21.70
N TRP A 489 0.35 5.91 -21.72
CA TRP A 489 -0.27 6.49 -20.51
C TRP A 489 0.63 7.52 -19.84
N SER A 490 1.51 8.20 -20.58
CA SER A 490 2.52 9.11 -20.05
C SER A 490 3.44 8.52 -18.97
N VAL A 491 3.64 7.20 -18.93
CA VAL A 491 4.52 6.54 -17.94
C VAL A 491 5.95 7.08 -18.00
N GLY A 492 6.38 7.63 -19.13
CA GLY A 492 7.68 8.26 -19.28
C GLY A 492 7.90 9.41 -18.30
N TYR A 493 6.87 10.02 -17.70
CA TYR A 493 7.05 10.88 -16.51
C TYR A 493 7.35 10.01 -15.27
N HIS A 494 8.43 9.22 -15.34
CA HIS A 494 8.67 8.09 -14.46
C HIS A 494 9.16 8.51 -13.08
N ASN A 495 10.02 9.53 -12.97
CA ASN A 495 10.37 10.11 -11.68
C ASN A 495 9.14 10.69 -10.99
N GLU A 496 8.30 11.41 -11.75
CA GLU A 496 7.06 12.00 -11.25
C GLU A 496 6.07 10.91 -10.81
N HIS A 497 6.00 9.81 -11.56
CA HIS A 497 5.22 8.63 -11.23
C HIS A 497 5.71 7.95 -9.96
N HIS A 498 7.00 7.67 -9.81
CA HIS A 498 7.55 7.08 -8.58
C HIS A 498 7.37 7.99 -7.36
N ASP A 499 7.46 9.30 -7.55
CA ASP A 499 7.17 10.26 -6.49
C ASP A 499 5.68 10.22 -6.11
N PHE A 500 4.77 10.10 -7.09
CA PHE A 500 3.32 10.17 -6.89
C PHE A 500 2.54 9.10 -7.67
N PRO A 501 2.66 7.81 -7.34
CA PRO A 501 2.08 6.73 -8.18
C PRO A 501 0.55 6.63 -8.09
N ARG A 502 -0.11 7.50 -7.32
CA ARG A 502 -1.57 7.65 -7.28
C ARG A 502 -2.08 8.88 -8.03
N ILE A 503 -1.23 9.53 -8.82
CA ILE A 503 -1.62 10.53 -9.81
C ILE A 503 -1.69 9.81 -11.17
N PRO A 504 -2.82 9.87 -11.89
CA PRO A 504 -2.95 9.19 -13.17
C PRO A 504 -2.01 9.80 -14.21
N GLY A 505 -1.55 8.97 -15.13
CA GLY A 505 -0.60 9.34 -16.18
C GLY A 505 -0.99 10.60 -16.98
N ASN A 506 -2.28 10.79 -17.23
CA ASN A 506 -2.80 11.98 -17.92
C ASN A 506 -2.59 13.30 -17.15
N LYS A 507 -2.15 13.26 -15.88
CA LYS A 507 -1.86 14.43 -15.04
C LYS A 507 -0.40 14.52 -14.59
N LEU A 508 0.45 13.54 -14.87
CA LEU A 508 1.86 13.55 -14.43
C LEU A 508 2.65 14.76 -14.97
N HIS A 509 2.34 15.22 -16.18
CA HIS A 509 2.94 16.45 -16.73
C HIS A 509 2.71 17.68 -15.84
N LYS A 510 1.59 17.75 -15.12
CA LYS A 510 1.29 18.84 -14.18
C LYS A 510 2.13 18.77 -12.91
N VAL A 511 2.55 17.56 -12.50
CA VAL A 511 3.48 17.40 -11.38
C VAL A 511 4.80 18.07 -11.73
N LYS A 512 5.32 17.79 -12.93
CA LYS A 512 6.53 18.44 -13.44
C LYS A 512 6.35 19.95 -13.57
N GLU A 513 5.23 20.42 -14.11
CA GLU A 513 4.96 21.87 -14.26
C GLU A 513 4.93 22.59 -12.91
N ILE A 514 4.31 21.99 -11.88
CA ILE A 514 4.18 22.60 -10.55
C ILE A 514 5.50 22.59 -9.77
N ALA A 515 6.30 21.53 -9.91
CA ALA A 515 7.49 21.28 -9.11
C ALA A 515 8.74 21.10 -9.99
N SER A 516 8.87 21.91 -11.04
CA SER A 516 9.86 21.70 -12.10
C SER A 516 11.29 21.72 -11.59
N GLU A 517 11.58 22.48 -10.53
CA GLU A 517 12.92 22.58 -9.96
C GLU A 517 13.44 21.25 -9.37
N TYR A 518 12.53 20.32 -9.06
CA TYR A 518 12.90 18.98 -8.57
C TYR A 518 13.22 18.00 -9.70
N TYR A 519 12.87 18.33 -10.96
CA TYR A 519 12.98 17.43 -12.10
C TYR A 519 13.88 17.97 -13.23
N ASP A 520 13.94 19.28 -13.43
CA ASP A 520 14.68 19.91 -14.55
C ASP A 520 16.21 19.69 -14.46
N GLY A 521 16.72 19.41 -13.26
CA GLY A 521 18.13 19.04 -13.04
C GLY A 521 18.43 17.55 -13.14
N LEU A 522 17.42 16.69 -13.33
CA LEU A 522 17.60 15.24 -13.48
C LEU A 522 17.84 14.88 -14.94
N ASP A 523 18.67 13.87 -15.16
CA ASP A 523 18.88 13.31 -16.49
C ASP A 523 17.58 12.68 -17.00
N SER A 524 17.29 12.88 -18.29
CA SER A 524 16.08 12.38 -18.92
C SER A 524 16.31 12.04 -20.39
N TYR A 525 15.46 11.18 -20.93
CA TYR A 525 15.53 10.71 -22.31
C TYR A 525 14.47 11.36 -23.19
N LYS A 526 14.76 11.45 -24.50
CA LYS A 526 13.80 11.87 -25.53
C LYS A 526 13.45 10.75 -26.52
N SER A 527 14.20 9.65 -26.50
CA SER A 527 14.01 8.50 -27.40
C SER A 527 14.31 7.19 -26.69
N TRP A 528 13.31 6.31 -26.55
CA TRP A 528 13.50 4.96 -26.00
C TRP A 528 14.30 4.06 -26.95
N SER A 529 14.14 4.21 -28.27
CA SER A 529 14.99 3.50 -29.24
C SER A 529 16.46 3.86 -29.07
N GLN A 530 16.76 5.12 -28.75
CA GLN A 530 18.13 5.55 -28.45
C GLN A 530 18.65 4.87 -27.18
N VAL A 531 17.83 4.74 -26.14
CA VAL A 531 18.21 4.04 -24.90
C VAL A 531 18.52 2.57 -25.18
N ILE A 532 17.71 1.87 -25.99
CA ILE A 532 17.99 0.49 -26.40
C ILE A 532 19.36 0.42 -27.09
N TYR A 533 19.61 1.30 -28.06
CA TYR A 533 20.88 1.35 -28.77
C TYR A 533 22.06 1.60 -27.82
N MET A 534 21.93 2.58 -26.92
CA MET A 534 22.95 2.90 -25.92
C MET A 534 23.23 1.69 -25.02
N TYR A 535 22.19 1.04 -24.49
CA TYR A 535 22.35 -0.13 -23.64
C TYR A 535 23.11 -1.27 -24.34
N VAL A 536 22.75 -1.56 -25.59
CA VAL A 536 23.36 -2.66 -26.36
C VAL A 536 24.80 -2.35 -26.76
N MET A 537 25.09 -1.13 -27.17
CA MET A 537 26.37 -0.74 -27.78
C MET A 537 27.38 -0.20 -26.77
N ASP A 538 26.93 0.35 -25.64
CA ASP A 538 27.82 0.85 -24.60
C ASP A 538 28.39 -0.33 -23.80
N HIS A 539 29.70 -0.52 -23.86
CA HIS A 539 30.39 -1.59 -23.14
C HIS A 539 30.41 -1.38 -21.62
N THR A 540 30.17 -0.15 -21.15
CA THR A 540 30.18 0.20 -19.73
C THR A 540 28.84 -0.04 -19.02
N VAL A 541 27.76 -0.23 -19.78
CA VAL A 541 26.40 -0.40 -19.25
C VAL A 541 25.91 -1.83 -19.50
N GLY A 542 25.33 -2.50 -18.50
CA GLY A 542 24.79 -3.86 -18.63
C GLY A 542 23.82 -4.18 -17.50
N PRO A 543 23.47 -5.45 -17.23
CA PRO A 543 22.56 -5.79 -16.14
C PRO A 543 23.06 -5.37 -14.75
N PHE A 544 24.39 -5.24 -14.56
CA PHE A 544 24.97 -4.68 -13.34
C PHE A 544 24.70 -3.18 -13.16
N SER A 545 24.29 -2.47 -14.20
CA SER A 545 23.95 -1.05 -14.15
C SER A 545 22.58 -0.83 -13.51
N ARG A 546 22.41 -1.34 -12.29
CA ARG A 546 21.21 -1.21 -11.46
C ARG A 546 21.64 -0.85 -10.04
N MET A 547 20.83 -0.06 -9.35
CA MET A 547 21.11 0.33 -7.98
C MET A 547 20.54 -0.69 -6.99
N LYS A 548 21.36 -1.16 -6.05
CA LYS A 548 20.99 -2.03 -4.93
C LYS A 548 21.18 -1.35 -3.58
N ARG A 549 20.38 -1.75 -2.59
CA ARG A 549 20.47 -1.31 -1.19
C ARG A 549 20.06 -2.44 -0.25
N LYS A 550 20.55 -2.39 0.99
CA LYS A 550 20.20 -3.38 2.02
C LYS A 550 18.83 -3.08 2.63
N ALA A 551 18.14 -4.13 3.09
CA ALA A 551 16.91 -3.98 3.85
C ALA A 551 17.20 -3.37 5.22
N LYS A 552 16.31 -2.49 5.71
CA LYS A 552 16.45 -1.74 6.97
C LYS A 552 16.52 -2.60 8.25
N ASN A 553 16.30 -3.91 8.18
CA ASN A 553 16.29 -4.82 9.33
C ASN A 553 17.45 -5.84 9.30
N SER A 554 18.63 -5.45 8.80
CA SER A 554 19.81 -6.33 8.73
C SER A 554 20.96 -5.91 9.65
N GLU A 555 20.64 -5.26 10.77
CA GLU A 555 21.52 -5.07 11.94
C GLU A 555 20.92 -5.68 13.20
#